data_AF-A0A938C9J6-F1
#
_entry.id   AF-A0A938C9J6-F1
#
_cell.length_a   1.000
_cell.length_b   1.000
_cell.length_c   1.000
_cell.angle_alpha   90.00
_cell.angle_beta   90.00
_cell.angle_gamma   90.00
#
_symmetry.space_group_name_H-M   'P 1'
#
loop_
_entity.id
_entity.type
_entity.pdbx_description
1 polymer ?
#
loop_
_entity_poly.entity_id
_entity_poly.type
_entity_poly.pdbx_seq_one_letter_code
_entity_poly.pdbx_strand_id
1 'polypeptide(L)'
;MKPSNRRALSAAALLSIALTAMAPAAAQDYPNRSIRMVTPIAANGMTDVVSRVVGARLAERLGQPVVIENRAGAGGGIGTEAVARAAPDGYTLLFAYPGPIVVNPSLLKSLSYDPERDLAAVSLLGTYPMVLAVHPSVPAKSVSELVDYAKRHAGQLTYGSAGNASTSHLAMELLRREAGIEMTHVPYKGAAPAMTDLIAGRIQLVFDSVQLVMPQHQVGRLRALAVSSRERSPTVDLPGMADAGLSSVDVTGWFAIFVPAGTPRPVIDRLSRELGAIVRDPAMVADLLGRGIAAVGTAPEGLATRVSEERKTWQRVITQAGIRAD
;
A
#
# COMPACT_ATOMS: atom_id res chain seq x y z
N MET A 1 51.02 -59.81 -18.19
CA MET A 1 49.67 -59.66 -17.61
C MET A 1 49.47 -58.19 -17.21
N LYS A 2 48.60 -57.45 -17.91
CA LYS A 2 48.28 -56.05 -17.57
C LYS A 2 47.18 -56.03 -16.50
N PRO A 3 47.32 -55.30 -15.38
CA PRO A 3 46.26 -55.17 -14.40
C PRO A 3 45.11 -54.33 -14.98
N SER A 4 43.87 -54.74 -14.68
CA SER A 4 42.65 -54.21 -15.28
C SER A 4 42.22 -52.90 -14.62
N ASN A 5 42.04 -51.86 -15.44
CA ASN A 5 41.53 -50.52 -15.07
C ASN A 5 40.07 -50.50 -14.57
N ARG A 6 39.47 -51.66 -14.26
CA ARG A 6 38.04 -51.77 -13.90
C ARG A 6 37.73 -51.32 -12.47
N ARG A 7 38.72 -51.33 -11.57
CA ARG A 7 38.52 -50.90 -10.17
C ARG A 7 38.54 -49.37 -9.99
N ALA A 8 39.25 -48.64 -10.85
CA ALA A 8 39.34 -47.18 -10.77
C ALA A 8 38.05 -46.47 -11.24
N LEU A 9 37.33 -47.04 -12.21
CA LEU A 9 36.05 -46.49 -12.69
C LEU A 9 34.88 -46.71 -11.73
N SER A 10 34.97 -47.69 -10.81
CA SER A 10 33.89 -47.97 -9.85
C SER A 10 33.92 -47.05 -8.63
N ALA A 11 35.09 -46.48 -8.29
CA ALA A 11 35.24 -45.55 -7.17
C ALA A 11 34.80 -44.11 -7.53
N ALA A 12 34.94 -43.70 -8.80
CA ALA A 12 34.54 -42.37 -9.26
C ALA A 12 33.01 -42.20 -9.42
N ALA A 13 32.26 -43.28 -9.57
CA ALA A 13 30.79 -43.23 -9.68
C ALA A 13 30.09 -43.07 -8.32
N LEU A 14 30.71 -43.54 -7.23
CA LEU A 14 30.13 -43.46 -5.87
C LEU A 14 30.34 -42.09 -5.21
N LEU A 15 31.38 -41.34 -5.61
CA LEU A 15 31.63 -39.99 -5.07
C LEU A 15 30.71 -38.92 -5.68
N SER A 16 30.21 -39.15 -6.89
CA SER A 16 29.34 -38.20 -7.61
C SER A 16 27.88 -38.24 -7.16
N ILE A 17 27.45 -39.30 -6.46
CA ILE A 17 26.08 -39.42 -5.91
C ILE A 17 25.97 -38.81 -4.51
N ALA A 18 27.09 -38.59 -3.80
CA ALA A 18 27.08 -38.00 -2.47
C ALA A 18 26.94 -36.46 -2.46
N LEU A 19 27.21 -35.78 -3.58
CA LEU A 19 27.16 -34.31 -3.65
C LEU A 19 25.80 -33.73 -4.12
N THR A 20 24.84 -34.55 -4.54
CA THR A 20 23.51 -34.07 -4.97
C THR A 20 22.45 -34.07 -3.87
N ALA A 21 22.79 -34.48 -2.64
CA ALA A 21 21.83 -34.62 -1.54
C ALA A 21 21.84 -33.48 -0.50
N MET A 22 22.67 -32.45 -0.64
CA MET A 22 22.60 -31.24 0.22
C MET A 22 21.74 -30.16 -0.44
N ALA A 23 20.47 -30.47 -0.69
CA ALA A 23 19.47 -29.41 -0.72
C ALA A 23 19.33 -28.88 0.71
N PRO A 24 19.36 -27.56 0.95
CA PRO A 24 19.21 -27.04 2.30
C PRO A 24 17.81 -27.40 2.82
N ALA A 25 17.76 -28.29 3.82
CA ALA A 25 16.55 -28.68 4.54
C ALA A 25 15.91 -27.55 5.35
N ALA A 26 16.42 -26.31 5.26
CA ALA A 26 16.00 -25.17 6.06
C ALA A 26 14.56 -24.69 5.80
N ALA A 27 13.89 -25.17 4.75
CA ALA A 27 12.49 -24.83 4.46
C ALA A 27 11.46 -25.72 5.20
N GLN A 28 11.86 -26.87 5.75
CA GLN A 28 10.91 -27.79 6.41
C GLN A 28 10.54 -27.37 7.85
N ASP A 29 11.37 -26.54 8.51
CA ASP A 29 11.19 -26.12 9.91
C ASP A 29 10.79 -24.64 10.10
N TYR A 30 10.37 -23.95 9.02
CA TYR A 30 9.97 -22.55 9.12
C TYR A 30 8.47 -22.38 9.48
N PRO A 31 8.10 -21.53 10.46
CA PRO A 31 8.96 -20.84 11.43
C PRO A 31 9.19 -21.64 12.73
N ASN A 32 10.39 -21.55 13.30
CA ASN A 32 10.77 -22.20 14.58
C ASN A 32 11.20 -21.21 15.68
N ARG A 33 11.05 -19.91 15.43
CA ARG A 33 11.31 -18.82 16.37
C ARG A 33 10.38 -17.64 16.06
N SER A 34 10.41 -16.63 16.94
CA SER A 34 9.62 -15.42 16.76
C SER A 34 9.94 -14.70 15.45
N ILE A 35 8.89 -14.20 14.79
CA ILE A 35 8.98 -13.34 13.61
C ILE A 35 8.88 -11.89 14.06
N ARG A 36 9.70 -11.02 13.48
CA ARG A 36 9.65 -9.57 13.66
C ARG A 36 8.91 -8.93 12.49
N MET A 37 7.87 -8.17 12.77
CA MET A 37 7.12 -7.41 11.76
C MET A 37 7.37 -5.92 11.98
N VAL A 38 8.16 -5.34 11.09
CA VAL A 38 8.49 -3.91 11.12
C VAL A 38 7.34 -3.13 10.49
N THR A 39 6.83 -2.16 11.23
CA THR A 39 5.82 -1.20 10.79
C THR A 39 6.50 0.18 10.61
N PRO A 40 6.62 0.71 9.38
CA PRO A 40 7.41 1.91 9.08
C PRO A 40 6.69 3.22 9.44
N ILE A 41 5.98 3.26 10.55
CA ILE A 41 5.29 4.47 11.07
C ILE A 41 5.39 4.47 12.61
N ALA A 42 5.09 5.62 13.22
CA ALA A 42 4.98 5.74 14.67
C ALA A 42 3.83 4.87 15.21
N ALA A 43 3.93 4.46 16.48
CA ALA A 43 2.89 3.69 17.15
C ALA A 43 1.55 4.44 17.19
N ASN A 44 0.45 3.67 17.27
CA ASN A 44 -0.94 4.16 17.30
C ASN A 44 -1.49 4.78 16.00
N GLY A 45 -0.69 4.84 14.93
CA GLY A 45 -1.19 5.16 13.60
C GLY A 45 -2.03 4.01 13.01
N MET A 46 -2.86 4.30 12.00
CA MET A 46 -3.71 3.28 11.34
C MET A 46 -2.91 2.05 10.89
N THR A 47 -1.75 2.23 10.28
CA THR A 47 -0.86 1.14 9.87
C THR A 47 -0.41 0.27 11.05
N ASP A 48 -0.10 0.87 12.21
CA ASP A 48 0.29 0.13 13.43
C ASP A 48 -0.87 -0.66 14.01
N VAL A 49 -2.07 -0.06 14.05
CA VAL A 49 -3.26 -0.74 14.53
C VAL A 49 -3.56 -1.98 13.67
N VAL A 50 -3.53 -1.84 12.34
CA VAL A 50 -3.80 -2.97 11.43
C VAL A 50 -2.67 -4.01 11.49
N SER A 51 -1.40 -3.59 11.57
CA SER A 51 -0.28 -4.54 11.65
C SER A 51 -0.32 -5.38 12.92
N ARG A 52 -0.76 -4.82 14.06
CA ARG A 52 -0.98 -5.56 15.31
C ARG A 52 -2.07 -6.62 15.18
N VAL A 53 -3.21 -6.27 14.59
CA VAL A 53 -4.31 -7.21 14.38
C VAL A 53 -3.88 -8.35 13.45
N VAL A 54 -3.26 -8.02 12.31
CA VAL A 54 -2.73 -9.02 11.38
C VAL A 54 -1.64 -9.88 12.01
N GLY A 55 -0.72 -9.26 12.76
CA GLY A 55 0.37 -9.95 13.44
C GLY A 55 -0.10 -10.95 14.47
N ALA A 56 -1.09 -10.59 15.29
CA ALA A 56 -1.70 -11.51 16.26
C ALA A 56 -2.31 -12.75 15.58
N ARG A 57 -3.09 -12.54 14.51
CA ARG A 57 -3.67 -13.64 13.72
C ARG A 57 -2.61 -14.49 13.04
N LEU A 58 -1.54 -13.87 12.55
CA LEU A 58 -0.43 -14.57 11.92
C LEU A 58 0.33 -15.43 12.94
N ALA A 59 0.51 -14.93 14.16
CA ALA A 59 1.13 -15.68 15.24
C ALA A 59 0.34 -16.96 15.59
N GLU A 60 -0.98 -16.85 15.71
CA GLU A 60 -1.88 -18.00 15.93
C GLU A 60 -1.72 -19.07 14.84
N ARG A 61 -1.66 -18.66 13.57
CA ARG A 61 -1.58 -19.58 12.42
C ARG A 61 -0.20 -20.19 12.21
N LEU A 62 0.86 -19.50 12.63
CA LEU A 62 2.23 -19.97 12.51
C LEU A 62 2.73 -20.73 13.75
N GLY A 63 2.02 -20.64 14.87
CA GLY A 63 2.45 -21.24 16.14
C GLY A 63 3.72 -20.60 16.70
N GLN A 64 4.08 -19.40 16.22
CA GLN A 64 5.26 -18.65 16.64
C GLN A 64 4.88 -17.18 16.90
N PRO A 65 5.46 -16.53 17.92
CA PRO A 65 5.18 -15.12 18.19
C PRO A 65 5.50 -14.22 16.99
N VAL A 66 4.62 -13.25 16.71
CA VAL A 66 4.89 -12.16 15.76
C VAL A 66 5.01 -10.86 16.56
N VAL A 67 6.22 -10.32 16.64
CA VAL A 67 6.53 -9.11 17.40
C VAL A 67 6.48 -7.89 16.47
N ILE A 68 5.59 -6.95 16.79
CA ILE A 68 5.47 -5.69 16.03
C ILE A 68 6.51 -4.69 16.51
N GLU A 69 7.29 -4.15 15.57
CA GLU A 69 8.29 -3.12 15.81
C GLU A 69 7.97 -1.86 14.99
N ASN A 70 7.68 -0.74 15.65
CA ASN A 70 7.48 0.53 14.97
C ASN A 70 8.83 1.21 14.69
N ARG A 71 9.14 1.47 13.41
CA ARG A 71 10.34 2.21 12.98
C ARG A 71 9.97 3.38 12.07
N ALA A 72 9.66 4.52 12.68
CA ALA A 72 9.25 5.73 12.00
C ALA A 72 10.43 6.54 11.43
N GLY A 73 10.12 7.47 10.52
CA GLY A 73 11.07 8.45 9.98
C GLY A 73 11.22 8.37 8.46
N ALA A 74 11.64 9.48 7.84
CA ALA A 74 11.82 9.62 6.38
C ALA A 74 10.62 9.12 5.54
N GLY A 75 9.39 9.44 5.96
CA GLY A 75 8.17 9.00 5.26
C GLY A 75 8.02 7.46 5.19
N GLY A 76 8.58 6.75 6.16
CA GLY A 76 8.62 5.29 6.23
C GLY A 76 9.94 4.66 5.76
N GLY A 77 10.84 5.45 5.17
CA GLY A 77 12.09 4.96 4.61
C GLY A 77 12.99 4.24 5.61
N ILE A 78 13.08 4.71 6.86
CA ILE A 78 13.94 4.09 7.89
C ILE A 78 13.50 2.65 8.21
N GLY A 79 12.20 2.43 8.42
CA GLY A 79 11.67 1.09 8.69
C GLY A 79 11.79 0.17 7.47
N THR A 80 11.53 0.70 6.27
CA THR A 80 11.65 -0.06 5.03
C THR A 80 13.10 -0.47 4.75
N GLU A 81 14.06 0.43 4.91
CA GLU A 81 15.49 0.13 4.80
C GLU A 81 15.92 -0.97 5.78
N ALA A 82 15.47 -0.87 7.04
CA ALA A 82 15.80 -1.86 8.05
C ALA A 82 15.36 -3.29 7.68
N VAL A 83 14.23 -3.43 6.97
CA VAL A 83 13.80 -4.73 6.44
C VAL A 83 14.59 -5.10 5.19
N ALA A 84 14.77 -4.18 4.25
CA ALA A 84 15.54 -4.40 3.02
C ALA A 84 16.97 -4.91 3.29
N ARG A 85 17.56 -4.55 4.44
CA ARG A 85 18.90 -4.98 4.88
C ARG A 85 18.90 -6.19 5.83
N ALA A 86 17.74 -6.72 6.20
CA ALA A 86 17.65 -7.87 7.09
C ALA A 86 18.07 -9.19 6.40
N ALA A 87 18.35 -10.21 7.20
CA ALA A 87 18.61 -11.55 6.67
C ALA A 87 17.39 -12.04 5.86
N PRO A 88 17.59 -12.58 4.64
CA PRO A 88 16.51 -13.08 3.80
C PRO A 88 16.03 -14.47 4.25
N ASP A 89 15.62 -14.60 5.50
CA ASP A 89 15.25 -15.88 6.14
C ASP A 89 13.75 -15.97 6.52
N GLY A 90 12.99 -14.93 6.21
CA GLY A 90 11.55 -14.82 6.51
C GLY A 90 11.20 -14.36 7.92
N TYR A 91 12.17 -14.19 8.82
CA TYR A 91 11.90 -13.77 10.21
C TYR A 91 11.82 -12.25 10.38
N THR A 92 12.10 -11.46 9.34
CA THR A 92 11.83 -10.02 9.32
C THR A 92 10.86 -9.69 8.19
N LEU A 93 9.66 -9.28 8.55
CA LEU A 93 8.60 -8.84 7.64
C LEU A 93 8.50 -7.31 7.66
N LEU A 94 8.12 -6.73 6.53
CA LEU A 94 7.68 -5.35 6.43
C LEU A 94 6.16 -5.31 6.30
N PHE A 95 5.48 -4.64 7.23
CA PHE A 95 4.09 -4.23 7.06
C PHE A 95 4.05 -2.90 6.32
N ALA A 96 3.87 -2.95 5.01
CA ALA A 96 4.05 -1.83 4.11
C ALA A 96 2.75 -1.07 3.82
N TYR A 97 2.92 0.19 3.43
CA TYR A 97 1.92 1.06 2.83
C TYR A 97 2.56 1.79 1.62
N PRO A 98 1.79 2.52 0.78
CA PRO A 98 2.29 2.99 -0.51
C PRO A 98 3.50 3.94 -0.44
N GLY A 99 3.55 4.82 0.57
CA GLY A 99 4.56 5.88 0.69
C GLY A 99 5.99 5.40 0.42
N PRO A 100 6.57 4.55 1.27
CA PRO A 100 7.94 4.07 1.10
C PRO A 100 8.14 3.13 -0.10
N ILE A 101 7.09 2.53 -0.68
CA ILE A 101 7.21 1.49 -1.70
C ILE A 101 7.06 2.02 -3.13
N VAL A 102 6.15 2.98 -3.37
CA VAL A 102 5.82 3.48 -4.72
C VAL A 102 5.91 5.00 -4.86
N VAL A 103 5.76 5.76 -3.77
CA VAL A 103 5.81 7.24 -3.83
C VAL A 103 7.23 7.76 -3.63
N ASN A 104 7.87 7.40 -2.52
CA ASN A 104 9.20 7.87 -2.14
C ASN A 104 10.27 7.65 -3.24
N PRO A 105 10.29 6.51 -3.97
CA PRO A 105 11.25 6.31 -5.06
C PRO A 105 11.16 7.32 -6.21
N SER A 106 9.98 7.92 -6.38
CA SER A 106 9.74 8.94 -7.40
C SER A 106 9.85 10.36 -6.86
N LEU A 107 9.62 10.53 -5.55
CA LEU A 107 9.56 11.84 -4.89
C LEU A 107 10.91 12.29 -4.32
N LEU A 108 11.67 11.36 -3.72
CA LEU A 108 12.91 11.67 -3.01
C LEU A 108 14.11 11.52 -3.94
N LYS A 109 15.02 12.51 -3.92
CA LYS A 109 16.23 12.52 -4.76
C LYS A 109 17.21 11.40 -4.43
N SER A 110 17.20 10.91 -3.19
CA SER A 110 18.09 9.86 -2.71
C SER A 110 17.35 8.96 -1.75
N LEU A 111 17.40 7.65 -2.00
CA LEU A 111 16.93 6.61 -1.10
C LEU A 111 18.07 5.64 -0.79
N SER A 112 18.10 5.16 0.44
CA SER A 112 19.04 4.14 0.93
C SER A 112 18.61 2.70 0.56
N TYR A 113 17.45 2.54 -0.05
CA TYR A 113 16.87 1.26 -0.48
C TYR A 113 16.16 1.40 -1.83
N ASP A 114 16.04 0.29 -2.55
CA ASP A 114 15.20 0.15 -3.73
C ASP A 114 14.12 -0.89 -3.44
N PRO A 115 12.83 -0.51 -3.36
CA PRO A 115 11.77 -1.46 -3.00
C PRO A 115 11.51 -2.57 -4.03
N GLU A 116 11.94 -2.44 -5.29
CA GLU A 116 11.81 -3.51 -6.30
C GLU A 116 12.99 -4.46 -6.30
N ARG A 117 14.21 -3.94 -6.08
CA ARG A 117 15.41 -4.78 -5.99
C ARG A 117 15.56 -5.46 -4.63
N ASP A 118 15.28 -4.74 -3.54
CA ASP A 118 15.67 -5.15 -2.19
C ASP A 118 14.55 -5.88 -1.42
N LEU A 119 13.31 -5.88 -1.91
CA LEU A 119 12.16 -6.52 -1.28
C LEU A 119 11.45 -7.51 -2.21
N ALA A 120 10.91 -8.57 -1.64
CA ALA A 120 10.00 -9.50 -2.29
C ALA A 120 8.58 -9.33 -1.72
N ALA A 121 7.60 -9.28 -2.62
CA ALA A 121 6.18 -9.22 -2.31
C ALA A 121 5.70 -10.53 -1.69
N VAL A 122 4.79 -10.46 -0.70
CA VAL A 122 4.17 -11.64 -0.08
C VAL A 122 2.66 -11.65 -0.31
N SER A 123 1.95 -10.60 0.11
CA SER A 123 0.51 -10.50 -0.08
C SER A 123 0.00 -9.09 0.13
N LEU A 124 -0.90 -8.63 -0.74
CA LEU A 124 -1.75 -7.47 -0.51
C LEU A 124 -2.87 -7.88 0.45
N LEU A 125 -2.95 -7.21 1.59
CA LEU A 125 -3.87 -7.59 2.67
C LEU A 125 -5.22 -6.88 2.54
N GLY A 126 -5.17 -5.58 2.27
CA GLY A 126 -6.36 -4.77 2.15
C GLY A 126 -6.11 -3.45 1.45
N THR A 127 -7.19 -2.87 0.93
CA THR A 127 -7.21 -1.60 0.22
C THR A 127 -8.20 -0.66 0.87
N TYR A 128 -7.96 0.65 0.78
CA TYR A 128 -8.87 1.66 1.29
C TYR A 128 -8.86 2.87 0.35
N PRO A 129 -10.03 3.30 -0.14
CA PRO A 129 -10.11 4.50 -0.95
C PRO A 129 -10.12 5.76 -0.09
N MET A 130 -9.97 6.89 -0.75
CA MET A 130 -10.39 8.20 -0.27
C MET A 130 -11.74 8.54 -0.90
N VAL A 131 -12.43 9.54 -0.37
CA VAL A 131 -13.69 10.06 -0.90
C VAL A 131 -13.45 11.46 -1.43
N LEU A 132 -13.87 11.71 -2.66
CA LEU A 132 -13.96 13.05 -3.23
C LEU A 132 -15.17 13.74 -2.61
N ALA A 133 -14.95 14.78 -1.84
CA ALA A 133 -16.00 15.55 -1.19
C ALA A 133 -15.98 17.00 -1.67
N VAL A 134 -17.17 17.59 -1.78
CA VAL A 134 -17.36 19.01 -2.13
C VAL A 134 -18.22 19.73 -1.10
N HIS A 135 -17.91 21.01 -0.90
CA HIS A 135 -18.76 21.92 -0.13
C HIS A 135 -20.08 22.20 -0.90
N PRO A 136 -21.25 22.34 -0.23
CA PRO A 136 -22.53 22.56 -0.90
C PRO A 136 -22.63 23.79 -1.81
N SER A 137 -21.73 24.78 -1.66
CA SER A 137 -21.64 25.92 -2.57
C SER A 137 -21.21 25.55 -4.00
N VAL A 138 -20.62 24.36 -4.18
CA VAL A 138 -20.35 23.80 -5.51
C VAL A 138 -21.59 23.02 -5.94
N PRO A 139 -22.32 23.46 -6.99
CA PRO A 139 -23.57 22.84 -7.43
C PRO A 139 -23.32 21.59 -8.27
N ALA A 140 -22.41 20.71 -7.84
CA ALA A 140 -22.09 19.44 -8.47
C ALA A 140 -22.54 18.27 -7.58
N LYS A 141 -23.28 17.33 -8.16
CA LYS A 141 -23.78 16.11 -7.50
C LYS A 141 -23.11 14.84 -8.00
N SER A 142 -22.28 14.96 -9.03
CA SER A 142 -21.47 13.89 -9.59
C SER A 142 -20.08 14.41 -9.94
N VAL A 143 -19.14 13.49 -10.19
CA VAL A 143 -17.80 13.85 -10.66
C VAL A 143 -17.87 14.54 -12.02
N SER A 144 -18.73 14.08 -12.94
CA SER A 144 -18.91 14.73 -14.25
C SER A 144 -19.41 16.17 -14.11
N GLU A 145 -20.42 16.41 -13.26
CA GLU A 145 -20.89 17.78 -12.98
C GLU A 145 -19.82 18.65 -12.33
N LEU A 146 -18.98 18.06 -11.47
CA LEU A 146 -17.86 18.77 -10.87
C LEU A 146 -16.84 19.18 -11.94
N VAL A 147 -16.48 18.28 -12.84
CA VAL A 147 -15.53 18.56 -13.92
C VAL A 147 -16.06 19.69 -14.81
N ASP A 148 -17.33 19.62 -15.22
CA ASP A 148 -17.96 20.66 -16.03
C ASP A 148 -18.03 22.00 -15.29
N TYR A 149 -18.36 21.98 -14.00
CA TYR A 149 -18.39 23.17 -13.17
C TYR A 149 -16.98 23.79 -13.01
N ALA A 150 -15.97 22.98 -12.73
CA ALA A 150 -14.59 23.43 -12.58
C ALA A 150 -14.02 24.01 -13.88
N LYS A 151 -14.33 23.43 -15.05
CA LYS A 151 -13.93 23.99 -16.36
C LYS A 151 -14.52 25.37 -16.62
N ARG A 152 -15.79 25.60 -16.24
CA ARG A 152 -16.44 26.91 -16.36
C ARG A 152 -15.93 27.95 -15.36
N HIS A 153 -15.30 27.52 -14.28
CA HIS A 153 -14.78 28.36 -13.21
C HIS A 153 -13.28 28.11 -13.00
N ALA A 154 -12.54 28.00 -14.12
CA ALA A 154 -11.12 27.66 -14.12
C ALA A 154 -10.32 28.56 -13.15
N GLY A 155 -9.56 27.95 -12.25
CA GLY A 155 -8.73 28.64 -11.26
C GLY A 155 -9.47 29.23 -10.06
N GLN A 156 -10.82 29.25 -10.05
CA GLN A 156 -11.60 29.84 -8.96
C GLN A 156 -11.82 28.87 -7.79
N LEU A 157 -11.74 27.56 -8.05
CA LEU A 157 -11.93 26.55 -7.02
C LEU A 157 -10.62 26.26 -6.31
N THR A 158 -10.73 26.10 -4.99
CA THR A 158 -9.61 25.66 -4.15
C THR A 158 -9.88 24.27 -3.60
N TYR A 159 -8.82 23.51 -3.43
CA TYR A 159 -8.89 22.21 -2.77
C TYR A 159 -7.88 22.10 -1.63
N GLY A 160 -8.25 21.38 -0.59
CA GLY A 160 -7.40 21.11 0.57
C GLY A 160 -6.70 19.77 0.47
N SER A 161 -5.55 19.66 1.14
CA SER A 161 -4.89 18.39 1.40
C SER A 161 -4.32 18.34 2.82
N ALA A 162 -3.94 17.14 3.26
CA ALA A 162 -3.20 16.93 4.49
C ALA A 162 -1.74 17.46 4.46
N GLY A 163 -1.34 18.16 3.39
CA GLY A 163 -0.02 18.75 3.19
C GLY A 163 0.57 18.46 1.81
N ASN A 164 1.70 19.08 1.51
CA ASN A 164 2.48 18.81 0.30
C ASN A 164 2.88 17.33 0.26
N ALA A 165 2.91 16.77 -0.95
CA ALA A 165 3.15 15.34 -1.22
C ALA A 165 2.28 14.31 -0.45
N SER A 166 1.25 14.73 0.31
CA SER A 166 0.30 13.80 0.94
C SER A 166 -0.51 13.03 -0.11
N THR A 167 -1.03 11.85 0.24
CA THR A 167 -1.89 11.08 -0.67
C THR A 167 -3.10 11.88 -1.16
N SER A 168 -3.70 12.71 -0.30
CA SER A 168 -4.78 13.64 -0.69
C SER A 168 -4.34 14.69 -1.72
N HIS A 169 -3.13 15.23 -1.60
CA HIS A 169 -2.57 16.18 -2.56
C HIS A 169 -2.34 15.49 -3.91
N LEU A 170 -1.68 14.34 -3.86
CA LEU A 170 -1.39 13.52 -5.02
C LEU A 170 -2.64 13.04 -5.76
N ALA A 171 -3.71 12.67 -5.03
CA ALA A 171 -5.01 12.32 -5.60
C ALA A 171 -5.69 13.49 -6.32
N MET A 172 -5.67 14.67 -5.70
CA MET A 172 -6.22 15.87 -6.32
C MET A 172 -5.43 16.29 -7.55
N GLU A 173 -4.11 16.23 -7.53
CA GLU A 173 -3.28 16.52 -8.70
C GLU A 173 -3.52 15.53 -9.85
N LEU A 174 -3.67 14.24 -9.55
CA LEU A 174 -4.02 13.25 -10.56
C LEU A 174 -5.41 13.52 -11.17
N LEU A 175 -6.43 13.80 -10.33
CA LEU A 175 -7.76 14.18 -10.81
C LEU A 175 -7.71 15.44 -11.69
N ARG A 176 -7.05 16.50 -11.22
CA ARG A 176 -6.95 17.78 -11.93
C ARG A 176 -6.41 17.59 -13.33
N ARG A 177 -5.35 16.80 -13.43
CA ARG A 177 -4.69 16.51 -14.70
C ARG A 177 -5.56 15.67 -15.63
N GLU A 178 -6.06 14.53 -15.16
CA GLU A 178 -6.81 13.60 -16.01
C GLU A 178 -8.15 14.19 -16.46
N ALA A 179 -8.76 15.04 -15.63
CA ALA A 179 -9.99 15.76 -15.98
C ALA A 179 -9.75 17.06 -16.77
N GLY A 180 -8.50 17.55 -16.83
CA GLY A 180 -8.16 18.84 -17.44
C GLY A 180 -8.83 20.02 -16.74
N ILE A 181 -8.73 20.10 -15.42
CA ILE A 181 -9.33 21.15 -14.59
C ILE A 181 -8.28 21.94 -13.79
N GLU A 182 -8.51 23.25 -13.69
CA GLU A 182 -7.62 24.17 -12.98
C GLU A 182 -8.20 24.52 -11.61
N MET A 183 -7.41 24.29 -10.56
CA MET A 183 -7.78 24.54 -9.17
C MET A 183 -6.55 24.97 -8.39
N THR A 184 -6.74 25.72 -7.31
CA THR A 184 -5.65 26.14 -6.43
C THR A 184 -5.52 25.18 -5.25
N HIS A 185 -4.31 24.67 -5.02
CA HIS A 185 -4.00 23.83 -3.86
C HIS A 185 -3.82 24.67 -2.60
N VAL A 186 -4.46 24.26 -1.51
CA VAL A 186 -4.26 24.81 -0.16
C VAL A 186 -3.74 23.69 0.76
N PRO A 187 -2.44 23.63 1.06
CA PRO A 187 -1.88 22.62 1.95
C PRO A 187 -2.19 22.93 3.42
N TYR A 188 -2.64 21.92 4.16
CA TYR A 188 -2.82 22.01 5.61
C TYR A 188 -1.84 21.12 6.35
N LYS A 189 -1.69 21.33 7.67
CA LYS A 189 -0.91 20.46 8.56
C LYS A 189 -1.76 19.26 9.01
N GLY A 190 -2.18 18.43 8.06
CA GLY A 190 -3.02 17.25 8.28
C GLY A 190 -4.47 17.39 7.80
N ALA A 191 -5.21 16.27 7.82
CA ALA A 191 -6.57 16.16 7.27
C ALA A 191 -7.62 16.96 8.07
N ALA A 192 -7.56 16.92 9.41
CA ALA A 192 -8.54 17.58 10.28
C ALA A 192 -8.70 19.10 10.04
N PRO A 193 -7.63 19.90 9.95
CA PRO A 193 -7.77 21.32 9.65
C PRO A 193 -8.32 21.58 8.22
N ALA A 194 -7.95 20.76 7.22
CA ALA A 194 -8.53 20.86 5.88
C ALA A 194 -10.05 20.58 5.89
N MET A 195 -10.47 19.52 6.59
CA MET A 195 -11.89 19.17 6.76
C MET A 195 -12.69 20.29 7.44
N THR A 196 -12.10 20.96 8.43
CA THR A 196 -12.73 22.10 9.11
C THR A 196 -12.99 23.26 8.13
N ASP A 197 -12.01 23.61 7.32
CA ASP A 197 -12.12 24.70 6.36
C ASP A 197 -13.03 24.34 5.17
N LEU A 198 -13.11 23.06 4.80
CA LEU A 198 -14.08 22.57 3.82
C LEU A 198 -15.52 22.71 4.34
N ILE A 199 -15.79 22.32 5.58
CA ILE A 199 -17.12 22.49 6.20
C ILE A 199 -17.50 23.96 6.29
N ALA A 200 -16.52 24.84 6.55
CA ALA A 200 -16.71 26.28 6.59
C ALA A 200 -16.82 26.94 5.20
N GLY A 201 -16.61 26.19 4.11
CA GLY A 201 -16.66 26.69 2.73
C GLY A 201 -15.46 27.55 2.32
N ARG A 202 -14.39 27.59 3.11
CA ARG A 202 -13.13 28.30 2.78
C ARG A 202 -12.38 27.63 1.65
N ILE A 203 -12.45 26.30 1.59
CA ILE A 203 -12.06 25.50 0.44
C ILE A 203 -13.28 24.77 -0.11
N GLN A 204 -13.23 24.35 -1.38
CA GLN A 204 -14.39 23.77 -2.05
C GLN A 204 -14.33 22.25 -2.16
N LEU A 205 -13.14 21.65 -2.11
CA LEU A 205 -12.96 20.22 -2.31
C LEU A 205 -11.86 19.62 -1.45
N VAL A 206 -11.98 18.32 -1.20
CA VAL A 206 -10.90 17.45 -0.72
C VAL A 206 -11.06 16.05 -1.31
N PHE A 207 -9.95 15.34 -1.45
CA PHE A 207 -9.94 13.90 -1.22
C PHE A 207 -9.58 13.66 0.25
N ASP A 208 -10.39 12.90 0.97
CA ASP A 208 -10.07 12.52 2.36
C ASP A 208 -10.60 11.12 2.69
N SER A 209 -10.21 10.58 3.82
CA SER A 209 -10.64 9.29 4.35
C SER A 209 -12.16 9.19 4.48
N VAL A 210 -12.71 8.00 4.21
CA VAL A 210 -14.14 7.68 4.31
C VAL A 210 -14.70 8.10 5.68
N GLN A 211 -13.92 7.87 6.75
CA GLN A 211 -14.28 8.12 8.13
C GLN A 211 -14.41 9.61 8.46
N LEU A 212 -13.67 10.48 7.76
CA LEU A 212 -13.81 11.93 7.93
C LEU A 212 -14.93 12.50 7.05
N VAL A 213 -15.07 12.02 5.82
CA VAL A 213 -16.07 12.57 4.88
C VAL A 213 -17.48 12.12 5.19
N MET A 214 -17.70 10.81 5.38
CA MET A 214 -19.05 10.25 5.38
C MET A 214 -19.94 10.75 6.53
N PRO A 215 -19.45 10.94 7.77
CA PRO A 215 -20.27 11.55 8.81
C PRO A 215 -20.76 12.97 8.45
N GLN A 216 -19.91 13.77 7.78
CA GLN A 216 -20.29 15.13 7.36
C GLN A 216 -21.25 15.10 6.17
N HIS A 217 -21.11 14.11 5.29
CA HIS A 217 -22.04 13.88 4.19
C HIS A 217 -23.43 13.51 4.70
N GLN A 218 -23.51 12.59 5.66
CA GLN A 218 -24.78 12.11 6.24
C GLN A 218 -25.58 13.23 6.92
N VAL A 219 -24.91 14.20 7.55
CA VAL A 219 -25.57 15.36 8.18
C VAL A 219 -25.73 16.55 7.23
N GLY A 220 -25.47 16.37 5.94
CA GLY A 220 -25.71 17.39 4.90
C GLY A 220 -24.74 18.56 4.88
N ARG A 221 -23.64 18.51 5.65
CA ARG A 221 -22.60 19.56 5.66
C ARG A 221 -21.73 19.51 4.41
N LEU A 222 -21.53 18.32 3.85
CA LEU A 222 -20.72 18.08 2.65
C LEU A 222 -21.46 17.15 1.68
N ARG A 223 -20.98 17.10 0.44
CA ARG A 223 -21.42 16.10 -0.55
C ARG A 223 -20.26 15.21 -0.96
N ALA A 224 -20.37 13.92 -0.67
CA ALA A 224 -19.49 12.90 -1.22
C ALA A 224 -19.89 12.60 -2.67
N LEU A 225 -18.93 12.56 -3.59
CA LEU A 225 -19.18 12.38 -5.02
C LEU A 225 -18.75 10.99 -5.53
N ALA A 226 -17.57 10.53 -5.14
CA ALA A 226 -16.98 9.27 -5.60
C ALA A 226 -15.87 8.82 -4.65
N VAL A 227 -15.50 7.55 -4.74
CA VAL A 227 -14.24 7.05 -4.17
C VAL A 227 -13.08 7.31 -5.14
N SER A 228 -11.88 7.50 -4.61
CA SER A 228 -10.64 7.72 -5.37
C SER A 228 -10.12 6.46 -6.07
N SER A 229 -10.71 5.29 -5.79
CA SER A 229 -10.42 4.05 -6.48
C SER A 229 -11.07 4.05 -7.86
N ARG A 230 -10.44 3.33 -8.80
CA ARG A 230 -10.99 3.13 -10.14
C ARG A 230 -12.42 2.60 -10.09
N GLU A 231 -12.62 1.52 -9.34
CA GLU A 231 -13.90 0.83 -9.15
C GLU A 231 -14.53 1.21 -7.82
N ARG A 232 -15.82 0.89 -7.64
CA ARG A 232 -16.52 1.03 -6.36
C ARG A 232 -15.83 0.24 -5.25
N SER A 233 -15.88 0.75 -4.03
CA SER A 233 -15.33 0.08 -2.85
C SER A 233 -16.46 -0.48 -1.97
N PRO A 234 -16.30 -1.68 -1.38
CA PRO A 234 -17.27 -2.19 -0.41
C PRO A 234 -17.26 -1.40 0.92
N THR A 235 -16.31 -0.48 1.11
CA THR A 235 -16.19 0.33 2.34
C THR A 235 -17.19 1.47 2.41
N VAL A 236 -17.77 1.87 1.28
CA VAL A 236 -18.74 2.96 1.17
C VAL A 236 -19.53 2.86 -0.13
N ASP A 237 -20.84 3.11 -0.10
CA ASP A 237 -21.69 3.10 -1.30
C ASP A 237 -21.55 4.41 -2.09
N LEU A 238 -20.46 4.50 -2.87
CA LEU A 238 -20.17 5.61 -3.78
C LEU A 238 -19.62 5.06 -5.11
N PRO A 239 -19.82 5.77 -6.22
CA PRO A 239 -19.25 5.39 -7.52
C PRO A 239 -17.72 5.45 -7.50
N GLY A 240 -17.08 4.65 -8.36
CA GLY A 240 -15.65 4.73 -8.62
C GLY A 240 -15.32 5.83 -9.64
N MET A 241 -14.04 6.16 -9.79
CA MET A 241 -13.62 7.17 -10.79
C MET A 241 -13.89 6.71 -12.24
N ALA A 242 -13.90 5.41 -12.50
CA ALA A 242 -14.24 4.86 -13.81
C ALA A 242 -15.69 5.17 -14.23
N ASP A 243 -16.62 5.24 -13.27
CA ASP A 243 -18.03 5.60 -13.54
C ASP A 243 -18.16 7.02 -14.13
N ALA A 244 -17.16 7.88 -13.90
CA ALA A 244 -17.06 9.23 -14.44
C ALA A 244 -16.17 9.35 -15.69
N GLY A 245 -15.70 8.23 -16.25
CA GLY A 245 -14.76 8.21 -17.37
C GLY A 245 -13.32 8.56 -17.01
N LEU A 246 -12.97 8.56 -15.72
CA LEU A 246 -11.65 8.93 -15.19
C LEU A 246 -10.91 7.71 -14.62
N SER A 247 -10.90 6.59 -15.35
CA SER A 247 -10.34 5.30 -14.90
C SER A 247 -8.83 5.33 -14.59
N SER A 248 -8.11 6.34 -15.07
CA SER A 248 -6.69 6.59 -14.75
C SER A 248 -6.51 7.20 -13.37
N VAL A 249 -7.55 7.79 -12.78
CA VAL A 249 -7.55 8.26 -11.40
C VAL A 249 -7.83 7.06 -10.49
N ASP A 250 -6.76 6.39 -10.09
CA ASP A 250 -6.80 5.33 -9.09
C ASP A 250 -5.79 5.64 -7.98
N VAL A 251 -6.29 6.28 -6.92
CA VAL A 251 -5.52 6.52 -5.70
C VAL A 251 -6.13 5.70 -4.58
N THR A 252 -5.81 4.41 -4.59
CA THR A 252 -6.24 3.46 -3.58
C THR A 252 -5.09 3.18 -2.62
N GLY A 253 -5.26 3.56 -1.35
CA GLY A 253 -4.34 3.17 -0.29
C GLY A 253 -4.37 1.66 -0.06
N TRP A 254 -3.28 1.10 0.44
CA TRP A 254 -3.20 -0.34 0.69
C TRP A 254 -2.26 -0.72 1.82
N PHE A 255 -2.48 -1.90 2.37
CA PHE A 255 -1.58 -2.57 3.29
C PHE A 255 -1.10 -3.89 2.70
N ALA A 256 0.20 -4.16 2.79
CA ALA A 256 0.82 -5.34 2.21
C ALA A 256 1.98 -5.85 3.06
N ILE A 257 2.32 -7.12 2.88
CA ILE A 257 3.53 -7.72 3.47
C ILE A 257 4.61 -7.86 2.42
N PHE A 258 5.83 -7.45 2.79
CA PHE A 258 7.06 -7.71 2.07
C PHE A 258 8.09 -8.38 2.97
N VAL A 259 9.07 -9.02 2.35
CA VAL A 259 10.26 -9.60 2.98
C VAL A 259 11.51 -9.19 2.20
N PRO A 260 12.74 -9.39 2.69
CA PRO A 260 13.94 -9.15 1.89
C PRO A 260 13.92 -9.97 0.59
N ALA A 261 14.42 -9.41 -0.52
CA ALA A 261 14.30 -10.01 -1.86
C ALA A 261 14.86 -11.44 -1.99
N GLY A 262 15.88 -11.79 -1.20
CA GLY A 262 16.49 -13.13 -1.21
C GLY A 262 15.71 -14.22 -0.46
N THR A 263 14.55 -13.89 0.13
CA THR A 263 13.82 -14.83 1.01
C THR A 263 13.39 -16.07 0.22
N PRO A 264 13.62 -17.30 0.71
CA PRO A 264 13.28 -18.52 0.00
C PRO A 264 11.81 -18.57 -0.41
N ARG A 265 11.54 -19.01 -1.64
CA ARG A 265 10.19 -19.08 -2.19
C ARG A 265 9.19 -19.86 -1.32
N PRO A 266 9.54 -21.03 -0.73
CA PRO A 266 8.63 -21.75 0.15
C PRO A 266 8.18 -20.95 1.39
N VAL A 267 9.04 -20.05 1.89
CA VAL A 267 8.73 -19.17 3.03
C VAL A 267 7.73 -18.08 2.60
N ILE A 268 7.94 -17.46 1.44
CA ILE A 268 7.02 -16.50 0.85
C ILE A 268 5.65 -17.14 0.62
N ASP A 269 5.61 -18.34 0.05
CA ASP A 269 4.37 -19.06 -0.24
C ASP A 269 3.64 -19.48 1.05
N ARG A 270 4.37 -19.89 2.10
CA ARG A 270 3.82 -20.15 3.43
C ARG A 270 3.16 -18.90 3.99
N LEU A 271 3.89 -17.77 4.03
CA LEU A 271 3.38 -16.51 4.56
C LEU A 271 2.15 -16.02 3.77
N SER A 272 2.22 -16.03 2.45
CA SER A 272 1.13 -15.60 1.57
C SER A 272 -0.13 -16.43 1.78
N ARG A 273 -0.01 -17.75 1.92
CA ARG A 273 -1.14 -18.63 2.24
C ARG A 273 -1.77 -18.28 3.58
N GLU A 274 -0.97 -18.13 4.64
CA GLU A 274 -1.52 -17.83 5.96
C GLU A 274 -2.16 -16.44 6.02
N LEU A 275 -1.53 -15.42 5.42
CA LEU A 275 -2.09 -14.07 5.30
C LEU A 275 -3.39 -14.08 4.48
N GLY A 276 -3.43 -14.84 3.39
CA GLY A 276 -4.62 -15.02 2.58
C GLY A 276 -5.76 -15.70 3.34
N ALA A 277 -5.46 -16.63 4.25
CA ALA A 277 -6.48 -17.22 5.12
C ALA A 277 -6.97 -16.21 6.18
N ILE A 278 -6.07 -15.39 6.73
CA ILE A 278 -6.40 -14.36 7.73
C ILE A 278 -7.37 -13.34 7.14
N VAL A 279 -7.07 -12.75 5.99
CA VAL A 279 -7.90 -11.67 5.44
C VAL A 279 -9.19 -12.17 4.79
N ARG A 280 -9.37 -13.49 4.66
CA ARG A 280 -10.65 -14.12 4.25
C ARG A 280 -11.49 -14.59 5.43
N ASP A 281 -10.95 -14.57 6.65
CA ASP A 281 -11.71 -14.87 7.86
C ASP A 281 -12.84 -13.85 8.04
N PRO A 282 -14.11 -14.25 8.23
CA PRO A 282 -15.24 -13.32 8.31
C PRO A 282 -15.10 -12.27 9.43
N ALA A 283 -14.51 -12.64 10.58
CA ALA A 283 -14.30 -11.68 11.66
C ALA A 283 -13.21 -10.66 11.30
N MET A 284 -12.16 -11.09 10.61
CA MET A 284 -11.15 -10.17 10.06
C MET A 284 -11.73 -9.26 8.98
N VAL A 285 -12.54 -9.80 8.06
CA VAL A 285 -13.22 -9.01 7.03
C VAL A 285 -14.10 -7.93 7.67
N ALA A 286 -14.90 -8.29 8.68
CA ALA A 286 -15.75 -7.35 9.40
C ALA A 286 -14.96 -6.27 10.15
N ASP A 287 -13.87 -6.64 10.86
CA ASP A 287 -13.00 -5.68 11.55
C ASP A 287 -12.34 -4.70 10.56
N LEU A 288 -11.79 -5.21 9.46
CA LEU A 288 -11.19 -4.37 8.42
C LEU A 288 -12.22 -3.45 7.76
N LEU A 289 -13.41 -3.94 7.42
CA LEU A 289 -14.49 -3.11 6.86
C LEU A 289 -14.94 -2.03 7.83
N GLY A 290 -15.06 -2.34 9.13
CA GLY A 290 -15.36 -1.35 10.17
C GLY A 290 -14.30 -0.25 10.29
N ARG A 291 -13.06 -0.54 9.85
CA ARG A 291 -11.96 0.42 9.73
C ARG A 291 -11.87 1.07 8.35
N GLY A 292 -12.82 0.84 7.45
CA GLY A 292 -12.83 1.37 6.08
C GLY A 292 -11.78 0.71 5.17
N ILE A 293 -11.45 -0.55 5.42
CA ILE A 293 -10.47 -1.34 4.64
C ILE A 293 -11.20 -2.53 4.01
N ALA A 294 -11.13 -2.63 2.69
CA ALA A 294 -11.57 -3.81 1.95
C ALA A 294 -10.47 -4.87 1.99
N ALA A 295 -10.77 -6.05 2.54
CA ALA A 295 -9.85 -7.18 2.52
C ALA A 295 -9.62 -7.70 1.09
N VAL A 296 -8.38 -8.12 0.77
CA VAL A 296 -8.02 -8.61 -0.57
C VAL A 296 -7.36 -10.00 -0.53
N GLY A 297 -6.15 -10.11 0.02
CA GLY A 297 -5.41 -11.37 0.15
C GLY A 297 -4.90 -11.94 -1.18
N THR A 298 -3.94 -11.27 -1.82
CA THR A 298 -3.36 -11.73 -3.09
C THR A 298 -2.30 -12.81 -2.92
N ALA A 299 -2.04 -13.55 -3.99
CA ALA A 299 -0.76 -14.24 -4.19
C ALA A 299 0.40 -13.21 -4.30
N PRO A 300 1.67 -13.63 -4.13
CA PRO A 300 2.84 -12.76 -4.22
C PRO A 300 2.91 -11.98 -5.55
N GLU A 301 2.63 -12.65 -6.66
CA GLU A 301 2.68 -12.09 -8.02
C GLU A 301 1.67 -10.96 -8.20
N GLY A 302 0.46 -11.11 -7.64
CA GLY A 302 -0.58 -10.09 -7.73
C GLY A 302 -0.17 -8.78 -7.06
N LEU A 303 0.52 -8.87 -5.91
CA LEU A 303 1.06 -7.68 -5.24
C LEU A 303 2.24 -7.09 -6.04
N ALA A 304 3.14 -7.92 -6.55
CA ALA A 304 4.28 -7.47 -7.36
C ALA A 304 3.83 -6.68 -8.61
N THR A 305 2.84 -7.22 -9.35
CA THR A 305 2.26 -6.55 -10.52
C THR A 305 1.65 -5.20 -10.15
N ARG A 306 0.80 -5.17 -9.11
CA ARG A 306 0.18 -3.93 -8.62
C ARG A 306 1.24 -2.85 -8.31
N VAL A 307 2.28 -3.21 -7.56
CA VAL A 307 3.34 -2.28 -7.15
C VAL A 307 4.09 -1.73 -8.36
N SER A 308 4.39 -2.58 -9.35
CA SER A 308 5.07 -2.16 -10.58
C SER A 308 4.22 -1.17 -11.40
N GLU A 309 2.93 -1.43 -11.54
CA GLU A 309 1.98 -0.54 -12.23
C GLU A 309 1.82 0.79 -11.51
N GLU A 310 1.62 0.75 -10.20
CA GLU A 310 1.42 1.94 -9.38
C GLU A 310 2.67 2.83 -9.34
N ARG A 311 3.87 2.24 -9.30
CA ARG A 311 5.14 2.98 -9.39
C ARG A 311 5.25 3.78 -10.69
N LYS A 312 4.88 3.18 -11.84
CA LYS A 312 4.89 3.87 -13.13
C LYS A 312 3.93 5.07 -13.14
N THR A 313 2.76 4.91 -12.50
CA THR A 313 1.80 6.01 -12.36
C THR A 313 2.37 7.13 -11.49
N TRP A 314 2.91 6.81 -10.30
CA TRP A 314 3.45 7.82 -9.40
C TRP A 314 4.66 8.56 -9.98
N GLN A 315 5.56 7.85 -10.66
CA GLN A 315 6.71 8.47 -11.34
C GLN A 315 6.25 9.50 -12.37
N ARG A 316 5.23 9.15 -13.17
CA ARG A 316 4.63 10.05 -14.16
C ARG A 316 3.98 11.27 -13.51
N VAL A 317 3.16 11.06 -12.47
CA VAL A 317 2.45 12.14 -11.77
C VAL A 317 3.42 13.12 -11.12
N ILE A 318 4.37 12.62 -10.32
CA ILE A 318 5.32 13.45 -9.57
C ILE A 318 6.22 14.25 -10.51
N THR A 319 6.76 13.61 -11.55
CA THR A 319 7.67 14.28 -12.49
C THR A 319 6.97 15.39 -13.26
N GLN A 320 5.74 15.14 -13.74
CA GLN A 320 5.03 16.09 -14.62
C GLN A 320 4.31 17.20 -13.86
N ALA A 321 3.85 16.94 -12.64
CA ALA A 321 3.29 17.98 -11.76
C ALA A 321 4.37 18.77 -11.01
N GLY A 322 5.66 18.45 -11.20
CA GLY A 322 6.76 19.14 -10.54
C GLY A 322 6.72 19.04 -9.01
N ILE A 323 6.06 18.01 -8.47
CA ILE A 323 5.83 17.85 -7.04
C ILE A 323 7.17 17.59 -6.36
N ARG A 324 7.45 18.39 -5.33
CA ARG A 324 8.65 18.27 -4.49
C ARG A 324 8.23 18.02 -3.04
N ALA A 325 9.14 17.43 -2.29
CA ALA A 325 8.96 17.12 -0.87
C ALA A 325 9.34 18.30 0.06
N ASP A 326 9.45 19.51 -0.47
CA ASP A 326 9.90 20.71 0.24
C ASP A 326 8.87 21.25 1.25
#